data_AF-A0A7X9JHQ6-F1
#
_entry.id   AF-A0A7X9JHQ6-F1
#
_cell.length_a   1.000
_cell.length_b   1.000
_cell.length_c   1.000
_cell.angle_alpha   90.00
_cell.angle_beta   90.00
_cell.angle_gamma   90.00
#
_symmetry.space_group_name_H-M   'P 1'
#
loop_
_entity.id
_entity.type
_entity.pdbx_description
1 polymer ?
#
loop_
_entity_poly.entity_id
_entity_poly.type
_entity_poly.pdbx_seq_one_letter_code
_entity_poly.pdbx_strand_id
1 'polypeptide(L)'
;MFKPIRGKIIAGLIGNHERKLSRFGNLVRDTICKELGAPYGTESCRIILENKGRPMFNIFAMHGARRFTSNAKDYEQREANKKAALKLYLQEQMGDAAIMLCGHAHWIGIVPPAQRLYFVDSPSTVKQEYLRGKTDIGYIQPDQRWYACCGSARKSRLDGYDDYAQNYAPVELGFVKIIVDNGEIVNLERFLI
;
A
#
# COMPACT_ATOMS: atom_id res chain seq x y z
N MET A 1 -20.92 -8.16 14.26
CA MET A 1 -20.74 -6.95 13.43
C MET A 1 -20.11 -7.25 12.06
N PHE A 2 -19.09 -8.10 11.96
CA PHE A 2 -18.27 -8.23 10.74
C PHE A 2 -18.62 -9.38 9.76
N LYS A 3 -19.82 -9.95 9.84
CA LYS A 3 -20.20 -11.15 9.07
C LYS A 3 -19.94 -11.07 7.54
N PRO A 4 -20.16 -9.94 6.84
CA PRO A 4 -19.98 -9.88 5.37
C PRO A 4 -18.54 -10.03 4.87
N ILE A 5 -17.54 -9.71 5.71
CA ILE A 5 -16.12 -9.65 5.35
C ILE A 5 -15.26 -10.68 6.12
N ARG A 6 -15.87 -11.44 7.04
CA ARG A 6 -15.20 -12.46 7.82
C ARG A 6 -14.56 -13.51 6.91
N GLY A 7 -13.30 -13.85 7.17
CA GLY A 7 -12.54 -14.81 6.35
C GLY A 7 -12.05 -14.27 4.99
N LYS A 8 -12.32 -13.01 4.65
CA LYS A 8 -11.81 -12.35 3.44
C LYS A 8 -10.62 -11.43 3.71
N ILE A 9 -10.24 -11.25 4.98
CA ILE A 9 -9.16 -10.36 5.40
C ILE A 9 -7.86 -11.17 5.48
N ILE A 10 -6.87 -10.78 4.70
CA ILE A 10 -5.56 -11.44 4.63
C ILE A 10 -4.71 -11.14 5.87
N ALA A 11 -4.71 -9.89 6.33
CA ALA A 11 -4.01 -9.47 7.54
C ALA A 11 -4.62 -8.19 8.13
N GLY A 12 -4.65 -8.09 9.46
CA GLY A 12 -4.95 -6.87 10.20
C GLY A 12 -3.69 -6.25 10.78
N LEU A 13 -3.50 -4.95 10.56
CA LEU A 13 -2.38 -4.18 11.10
C LEU A 13 -2.87 -3.21 12.19
N ILE A 14 -2.05 -2.99 13.22
CA ILE A 14 -2.34 -2.01 14.27
C ILE A 14 -1.97 -0.60 13.81
N GLY A 15 -2.87 0.34 14.04
CA GLY A 15 -2.64 1.74 13.78
C GLY A 15 -2.06 2.50 14.97
N ASN A 16 -1.60 3.72 14.69
CA ASN A 16 -1.09 4.64 15.71
C ASN A 16 -2.14 5.05 16.75
N HIS A 17 -3.43 5.00 16.40
CA HIS A 17 -4.52 5.34 17.33
C HIS A 17 -4.75 4.21 18.32
N GLU A 18 -4.81 2.96 17.84
CA GLU A 18 -5.01 1.79 18.68
C GLU A 18 -3.80 1.53 19.57
N ARG A 19 -2.58 1.86 19.10
CA ARG A 19 -1.37 1.79 19.91
C ARG A 19 -1.42 2.68 21.16
N LYS A 20 -2.10 3.83 21.10
CA LYS A 20 -2.30 4.71 22.28
C LYS A 20 -3.21 4.08 23.33
N LEU A 21 -3.96 3.04 22.96
CA LEU A 21 -4.84 2.29 23.86
C LEU A 21 -4.16 1.04 24.42
N SER A 22 -2.84 0.89 24.26
CA SER A 22 -2.07 -0.29 24.71
C SER A 22 -2.25 -0.66 26.19
N ARG A 23 -2.57 0.32 27.05
CA ARG A 23 -2.93 0.10 28.46
C ARG A 23 -4.14 -0.82 28.66
N PHE A 24 -5.01 -0.92 27.65
CA PHE A 24 -6.19 -1.79 27.64
C PHE A 24 -5.93 -3.09 26.84
N GLY A 25 -4.67 -3.38 26.52
CA GLY A 25 -4.27 -4.52 25.69
C GLY A 25 -4.21 -4.18 24.20
N ASN A 26 -4.05 -5.20 23.37
CA ASN A 26 -3.96 -5.06 21.92
C ASN A 26 -5.34 -5.26 21.30
N LEU A 27 -6.17 -4.22 21.29
CA LEU A 27 -7.55 -4.28 20.81
C LEU A 27 -7.66 -4.74 19.35
N VAL A 28 -6.65 -4.45 18.52
CA VAL A 28 -6.63 -4.92 17.12
C VAL A 28 -6.47 -6.43 17.06
N ARG A 29 -5.52 -7.00 17.81
CA ARG A 29 -5.29 -8.45 17.87
C ARG A 29 -6.45 -9.17 18.58
N ASP A 30 -6.76 -8.71 19.78
CA ASP A 30 -7.57 -9.46 20.76
C ASP A 30 -9.07 -9.34 20.50
N THR A 31 -9.50 -8.26 19.83
CA THR A 31 -10.91 -8.01 19.48
C THR A 31 -11.12 -8.07 17.98
N ILE A 32 -10.54 -7.12 17.22
CA ILE A 32 -10.88 -6.92 15.81
C ILE A 32 -10.47 -8.12 14.95
N CYS A 33 -9.20 -8.53 15.01
CA CYS A 33 -8.67 -9.65 14.23
C CYS A 33 -9.33 -10.98 14.63
N LYS A 34 -9.55 -11.18 15.95
CA LYS A 34 -10.24 -12.36 16.49
C LYS A 34 -11.67 -12.48 15.95
N GLU A 35 -12.45 -11.40 15.96
CA GLU A 35 -13.82 -11.41 15.42
C GLU A 35 -13.87 -11.57 13.89
N LEU A 36 -12.91 -10.97 13.18
CA LEU A 36 -12.78 -11.08 11.72
C LEU A 36 -12.24 -12.44 11.26
N GLY A 37 -11.65 -13.23 12.17
CA GLY A 37 -10.89 -14.43 11.82
C GLY A 37 -9.67 -14.10 10.96
N ALA A 38 -9.07 -12.92 11.17
CA ALA A 38 -7.94 -12.43 10.40
C ALA A 38 -6.62 -12.63 11.17
N PRO A 39 -5.52 -12.98 10.49
CA PRO A 39 -4.18 -12.94 11.08
C PRO A 39 -3.81 -11.52 11.51
N TYR A 40 -3.15 -11.39 12.68
CA TYR A 40 -2.64 -10.11 13.17
C TYR A 40 -1.17 -9.91 12.76
N GLY A 41 -0.91 -8.87 11.96
CA GLY A 41 0.39 -8.59 11.36
C GLY A 41 1.21 -7.50 12.07
N THR A 42 0.88 -7.08 13.29
CA THR A 42 1.56 -5.96 14.00
C THR A 42 1.45 -4.62 13.26
N GLU A 43 2.47 -3.76 13.26
CA GLU A 43 2.48 -2.47 12.55
C GLU A 43 2.83 -2.61 11.06
N SER A 44 3.56 -3.67 10.72
CA SER A 44 3.91 -4.03 9.36
C SER A 44 4.05 -5.54 9.22
N CYS A 45 3.70 -6.05 8.05
CA CYS A 45 3.80 -7.47 7.74
C CYS A 45 4.20 -7.70 6.28
N ARG A 46 4.68 -8.91 6.02
CA ARG A 46 4.82 -9.47 4.68
C ARG A 46 3.66 -10.41 4.42
N ILE A 47 2.99 -10.22 3.29
CA ILE A 47 1.96 -11.10 2.76
C ILE A 47 2.59 -11.85 1.60
N ILE A 48 2.61 -13.18 1.68
CA ILE A 48 3.14 -14.06 0.65
C ILE A 48 1.96 -14.55 -0.18
N LEU A 49 1.93 -14.24 -1.47
CA LEU A 49 0.90 -14.75 -2.37
C LEU A 49 1.42 -15.98 -3.11
N GLU A 50 0.57 -17.00 -3.14
CA GLU A 50 0.86 -18.30 -3.77
C GLU A 50 -0.35 -18.75 -4.59
N ASN A 51 -0.09 -19.47 -5.67
CA ASN A 51 -1.13 -20.11 -6.49
C ASN A 51 -0.82 -21.61 -6.60
N LYS A 52 -1.72 -22.46 -6.08
CA LYS A 52 -1.57 -23.92 -6.05
C LYS A 52 -0.21 -24.37 -5.47
N GLY A 53 0.23 -23.73 -4.40
CA GLY A 53 1.51 -24.01 -3.73
C GLY A 53 2.76 -23.51 -4.47
N ARG A 54 2.60 -22.75 -5.56
CA ARG A 54 3.71 -22.05 -6.21
C ARG A 54 3.76 -20.60 -5.73
N PRO A 55 4.90 -20.13 -5.21
CA PRO A 55 5.08 -18.71 -4.86
C PRO A 55 4.86 -17.81 -6.08
N MET A 56 4.08 -16.74 -5.89
CA MET A 56 3.85 -15.72 -6.90
C MET A 56 4.71 -14.49 -6.64
N PHE A 57 4.39 -13.73 -5.59
CA PHE A 57 5.13 -12.54 -5.18
C PHE A 57 4.78 -12.16 -3.75
N ASN A 58 5.62 -11.31 -3.16
CA ASN A 58 5.43 -10.78 -1.81
C ASN A 58 4.83 -9.37 -1.86
N ILE A 59 3.94 -9.08 -0.92
CA ILE A 59 3.44 -7.73 -0.63
C ILE A 59 3.96 -7.34 0.75
N PHE A 60 4.58 -6.17 0.85
CA PHE A 60 4.86 -5.55 2.13
C PHE A 60 3.75 -4.57 2.46
N ALA A 61 3.18 -4.68 3.65
CA ALA A 61 2.15 -3.76 4.12
C ALA A 61 2.51 -3.19 5.48
N MET A 62 2.39 -1.88 5.63
CA MET A 62 2.55 -1.19 6.90
C MET A 62 1.44 -0.18 7.14
N HIS A 63 1.09 0.04 8.41
CA HIS A 63 0.26 1.19 8.78
C HIS A 63 1.01 2.51 8.49
N GLY A 64 2.29 2.56 8.89
CA GLY A 64 3.15 3.74 8.72
C GLY A 64 2.86 4.85 9.73
N ALA A 65 3.63 5.94 9.63
CA ALA A 65 3.49 7.10 10.53
C ALA A 65 3.67 8.44 9.80
N ARG A 66 3.89 8.42 8.49
CA ARG A 66 4.25 9.61 7.70
C ARG A 66 3.04 10.11 6.91
N ARG A 67 2.85 11.43 6.90
CA ARG A 67 1.99 12.12 5.92
C ARG A 67 2.88 12.61 4.77
N PHE A 68 2.40 12.44 3.55
CA PHE A 68 3.09 12.89 2.35
C PHE A 68 2.51 14.24 1.90
N THR A 69 3.25 15.31 2.12
CA THR A 69 2.86 16.69 1.76
C THR A 69 3.91 17.32 0.84
N SER A 70 3.54 18.40 0.15
CA SER A 70 4.46 19.17 -0.70
C SER A 70 3.99 20.62 -0.77
N ASN A 71 4.95 21.55 -0.75
CA ASN A 71 4.73 23.00 -0.85
C ASN A 71 4.73 23.50 -2.31
N ALA A 72 4.82 22.59 -3.29
CA ALA A 72 4.75 22.95 -4.70
C ALA A 72 3.43 23.67 -4.99
N LYS A 73 3.51 24.78 -5.73
CA LYS A 73 2.35 25.59 -6.09
C LYS A 73 1.46 24.85 -7.09
N ASP A 74 2.08 24.20 -8.06
CA ASP A 74 1.40 23.39 -9.07
C ASP A 74 0.94 22.02 -8.51
N TYR A 75 -0.21 21.57 -8.99
CA TYR A 75 -0.83 20.31 -8.56
C TYR A 75 -0.03 19.08 -9.01
N GLU A 76 0.42 19.05 -10.26
CA GLU A 76 1.15 17.90 -10.82
C GLU A 76 2.48 17.71 -10.10
N GLN A 77 3.21 18.81 -9.87
CA GLN A 77 4.45 18.78 -9.11
C GLN A 77 4.21 18.36 -7.65
N ARG A 78 3.09 18.78 -7.04
CA ARG A 78 2.72 18.38 -5.67
C ARG A 78 2.48 16.88 -5.59
N GLU A 79 1.72 16.33 -6.53
CA GLU A 79 1.45 14.88 -6.60
C GLU A 79 2.72 14.08 -6.91
N ALA A 80 3.57 14.55 -7.82
CA ALA A 80 4.86 13.92 -8.12
C ALA A 80 5.77 13.86 -6.87
N ASN A 81 5.87 14.96 -6.11
CA ASN A 81 6.65 15.01 -4.89
C ASN A 81 6.11 14.07 -3.81
N LYS A 82 4.79 13.99 -3.65
CA LYS A 82 4.16 13.04 -2.70
C LYS A 82 4.45 11.60 -3.08
N LYS A 83 4.37 11.26 -4.38
CA LYS A 83 4.71 9.93 -4.91
C LYS A 83 6.19 9.59 -4.69
N ALA A 84 7.10 10.52 -4.94
CA ALA A 84 8.53 10.33 -4.67
C ALA A 84 8.79 10.09 -3.17
N ALA A 85 8.16 10.87 -2.29
CA ALA A 85 8.29 10.70 -0.85
C ALA A 85 7.74 9.36 -0.34
N LEU A 86 6.62 8.90 -0.90
CA LEU A 86 6.05 7.57 -0.62
C LEU A 86 7.04 6.46 -1.00
N LYS A 87 7.60 6.54 -2.21
CA LYS A 87 8.56 5.56 -2.69
C LYS A 87 9.81 5.50 -1.81
N LEU A 88 10.43 6.64 -1.52
CA LEU A 88 11.61 6.72 -0.65
C LEU A 88 11.36 6.15 0.75
N TYR A 89 10.14 6.37 1.29
CA TYR A 89 9.77 5.85 2.61
C TYR A 89 9.70 4.32 2.64
N LEU A 90 9.27 3.70 1.54
CA LEU A 90 9.00 2.28 1.46
C LEU A 90 10.12 1.44 0.85
N GLN A 91 10.92 1.98 -0.07
CA GLN A 91 11.83 1.18 -0.91
C GLN A 91 12.87 0.33 -0.15
N GLU A 92 13.28 0.75 1.06
CA GLU A 92 14.27 0.02 1.87
C GLU A 92 13.63 -0.96 2.88
N GLN A 93 12.29 -1.03 2.96
CA GLN A 93 11.60 -1.78 4.02
C GLN A 93 11.58 -3.30 3.74
N MET A 94 11.41 -3.70 2.48
CA MET A 94 11.29 -5.10 2.07
C MET A 94 11.72 -5.23 0.61
N GLY A 95 12.94 -5.70 0.39
CA GLY A 95 13.60 -5.69 -0.93
C GLY A 95 13.02 -6.68 -1.94
N ASP A 96 12.34 -7.72 -1.46
CA ASP A 96 11.77 -8.83 -2.22
C ASP A 96 10.25 -8.70 -2.44
N ALA A 97 9.63 -7.61 -1.98
CA ALA A 97 8.23 -7.35 -2.19
C ALA A 97 7.97 -6.61 -3.51
N ALA A 98 7.12 -7.17 -4.35
CA ALA A 98 6.72 -6.56 -5.62
C ALA A 98 5.74 -5.39 -5.43
N ILE A 99 5.00 -5.38 -4.30
CA ILE A 99 4.09 -4.31 -3.92
C ILE A 99 4.41 -3.84 -2.50
N MET A 100 4.55 -2.52 -2.34
CA MET A 100 4.81 -1.86 -1.07
C MET A 100 3.60 -0.98 -0.70
N LEU A 101 2.99 -1.24 0.45
CA LEU A 101 1.76 -0.62 0.90
C LEU A 101 1.97 0.17 2.19
N CYS A 102 1.46 1.40 2.25
CA CYS A 102 1.41 2.24 3.45
C CYS A 102 -0.02 2.73 3.72
N GLY A 103 -0.41 2.79 4.99
CA GLY A 103 -1.60 3.49 5.46
C GLY A 103 -1.30 4.91 5.94
N HIS A 104 -2.04 5.35 6.97
CA HIS A 104 -1.84 6.57 7.78
C HIS A 104 -1.94 7.94 7.07
N ALA A 105 -1.50 8.10 5.83
CA ALA A 105 -1.36 9.41 5.20
C ALA A 105 -2.68 10.06 4.72
N HIS A 106 -3.81 9.34 4.82
CA HIS A 106 -5.13 9.80 4.37
C HIS A 106 -5.12 10.29 2.91
N TRP A 107 -4.40 9.57 2.06
CA TRP A 107 -4.23 9.86 0.64
C TRP A 107 -4.20 8.54 -0.11
N ILE A 108 -4.79 8.53 -1.31
CA ILE A 108 -4.76 7.37 -2.20
C ILE A 108 -3.78 7.71 -3.32
N GLY A 109 -2.56 7.20 -3.19
CA GLY A 109 -1.46 7.45 -4.12
C GLY A 109 -0.89 6.14 -4.63
N ILE A 110 -0.66 6.06 -5.94
CA ILE A 110 -0.08 4.88 -6.59
C ILE A 110 1.15 5.32 -7.40
N VAL A 111 2.23 4.57 -7.25
CA VAL A 111 3.48 4.71 -8.00
C VAL A 111 3.73 3.40 -8.74
N PRO A 112 3.52 3.35 -10.07
CA PRO A 112 3.84 2.18 -10.86
C PRO A 112 5.36 2.00 -11.01
N PRO A 113 5.82 0.82 -11.44
CA PRO A 113 7.16 0.60 -11.94
C PRO A 113 7.53 1.65 -13.02
N ALA A 114 8.77 2.10 -13.02
CA ALA A 114 9.24 3.08 -13.98
C ALA A 114 9.37 2.45 -15.37
N GLN A 115 8.86 3.14 -16.39
CA GLN A 115 9.05 2.78 -17.79
C GLN A 115 10.30 3.48 -18.33
N ARG A 116 11.47 2.88 -18.12
CA ARG A 116 12.77 3.43 -18.57
C ARG A 116 13.30 2.62 -19.73
N LEU A 117 13.54 3.26 -20.88
CA LEU A 117 14.20 2.65 -22.02
C LEU A 117 15.71 2.60 -21.81
N TYR A 118 16.33 1.46 -22.10
CA TYR A 118 17.79 1.29 -22.07
C TYR A 118 18.25 0.36 -23.18
N PHE A 119 19.55 0.42 -23.48
CA PHE A 119 20.19 -0.48 -24.43
C PHE A 119 20.78 -1.69 -23.70
N VAL A 120 20.69 -2.85 -24.33
CA VAL A 120 21.32 -4.11 -23.91
C VAL A 120 22.24 -4.57 -25.02
N ASP A 121 23.51 -4.77 -24.69
CA ASP A 121 24.44 -5.38 -25.62
C ASP A 121 24.16 -6.88 -25.75
N SER A 122 24.22 -7.40 -26.97
CA SER A 122 24.07 -8.83 -27.22
C SER A 122 25.09 -9.28 -28.27
N PRO A 123 25.47 -10.56 -28.31
CA PRO A 123 26.57 -11.05 -29.15
C PRO A 123 26.45 -10.71 -30.64
N SER A 124 25.24 -10.43 -31.13
CA SER A 124 24.98 -10.11 -32.55
C SER A 124 24.53 -8.68 -32.80
N THR A 125 24.02 -7.95 -31.80
CA THR A 125 23.48 -6.59 -31.98
C THR A 125 23.15 -5.91 -30.65
N VAL A 126 23.14 -4.58 -30.62
CA VAL A 126 22.60 -3.82 -29.48
C VAL A 126 21.07 -3.75 -29.60
N LYS A 127 20.36 -4.15 -28.55
CA LYS A 127 18.89 -4.15 -28.50
C LYS A 127 18.38 -3.09 -27.54
N GLN A 128 17.14 -2.64 -27.76
CA GLN A 128 16.42 -1.77 -26.84
C GLN A 128 15.51 -2.61 -25.95
N GLU A 129 15.52 -2.32 -24.66
CA GLU A 129 14.65 -2.95 -23.67
C GLU A 129 14.04 -1.88 -22.75
N TYR A 130 12.89 -2.21 -22.17
CA TYR A 130 12.23 -1.35 -21.18
C TYR A 130 12.35 -1.97 -19.80
N LEU A 131 12.60 -1.11 -18.81
CA LEU A 131 12.40 -1.48 -17.42
C LEU A 131 10.91 -1.74 -17.19
N ARG A 132 10.61 -2.90 -16.63
CA ARG A 132 9.24 -3.34 -16.33
C ARG A 132 9.13 -3.76 -14.87
N GLY A 133 7.89 -3.81 -14.40
CA GLY A 133 7.57 -4.41 -13.11
C GLY A 133 8.07 -5.84 -13.02
N LYS A 134 8.54 -6.24 -11.84
CA LYS A 134 9.08 -7.58 -11.61
C LYS A 134 8.34 -8.21 -10.42
N THR A 135 7.98 -9.49 -10.56
CA THR A 135 7.30 -10.28 -9.53
C THR A 135 8.15 -11.43 -9.01
N ASP A 136 9.33 -11.66 -9.59
CA ASP A 136 10.20 -12.78 -9.21
C ASP A 136 10.56 -12.79 -7.72
N ILE A 137 10.83 -13.98 -7.22
CA ILE A 137 11.33 -14.21 -5.87
C ILE A 137 12.77 -13.72 -5.77
N GLY A 138 13.08 -12.98 -4.71
CA GLY A 138 14.39 -12.41 -4.46
C GLY A 138 14.38 -10.89 -4.58
N TYR A 139 15.56 -10.27 -4.60
CA TYR A 139 15.65 -8.81 -4.64
C TYR A 139 15.06 -8.25 -5.94
N ILE A 140 14.15 -7.28 -5.78
CA ILE A 140 13.54 -6.52 -6.87
C ILE A 140 14.09 -5.10 -6.81
N GLN A 141 14.55 -4.49 -7.90
CA GLN A 141 15.07 -3.12 -7.85
C GLN A 141 13.91 -2.11 -7.59
N PRO A 142 14.12 -1.01 -6.82
CA PRO A 142 13.03 -0.11 -6.42
C PRO A 142 12.19 0.50 -7.55
N ASP A 143 12.74 0.74 -8.74
CA ASP A 143 11.99 1.22 -9.90
C ASP A 143 11.15 0.11 -10.57
N GLN A 144 11.34 -1.16 -10.21
CA GLN A 144 10.55 -2.30 -10.72
C GLN A 144 9.41 -2.72 -9.79
N ARG A 145 9.21 -2.02 -8.67
CA ARG A 145 8.17 -2.34 -7.67
C ARG A 145 6.99 -1.36 -7.77
N TRP A 146 5.84 -1.82 -7.32
CA TRP A 146 4.68 -0.96 -7.10
C TRP A 146 4.69 -0.37 -5.68
N TYR A 147 4.31 0.89 -5.55
CA TYR A 147 4.11 1.53 -4.24
C TYR A 147 2.72 2.14 -4.15
N ALA A 148 2.08 2.01 -2.99
CA ALA A 148 0.76 2.58 -2.79
C ALA A 148 0.53 3.06 -1.36
N CYS A 149 -0.14 4.21 -1.26
CA CYS A 149 -0.80 4.65 -0.05
C CYS A 149 -2.27 4.25 -0.13
N CYS A 150 -2.73 3.42 0.82
CA CYS A 150 -3.82 2.48 0.60
C CYS A 150 -5.23 2.98 0.95
N GLY A 151 -5.39 4.23 1.36
CA GLY A 151 -6.73 4.70 1.67
C GLY A 151 -6.82 5.96 2.51
N SER A 152 -8.00 6.55 2.41
CA SER A 152 -8.58 7.42 3.42
C SER A 152 -9.99 6.91 3.70
N ALA A 153 -10.24 6.44 4.91
CA ALA A 153 -11.57 6.04 5.37
C ALA A 153 -12.23 7.13 6.23
N ARG A 154 -11.82 8.40 6.05
CA ARG A 154 -12.21 9.51 6.90
C ARG A 154 -13.64 9.95 6.62
N LYS A 155 -14.62 9.35 7.30
CA LYS A 155 -16.00 9.83 7.30
C LYS A 155 -16.34 10.43 8.67
N SER A 156 -16.65 11.73 8.71
CA SER A 156 -17.56 12.22 9.75
C SER A 156 -18.92 11.57 9.44
N ARG A 157 -19.40 10.68 10.32
CA ARG A 157 -20.67 9.95 10.12
C ARG A 157 -21.75 10.32 11.13
N LEU A 158 -21.46 11.22 12.07
CA LEU A 158 -22.34 11.53 13.17
C LEU A 158 -22.85 12.95 13.01
N ASP A 159 -24.11 13.08 12.65
CA ASP A 159 -24.82 14.36 12.66
C ASP A 159 -24.96 14.85 14.10
N GLY A 160 -24.77 16.15 14.33
CA GLY A 160 -24.78 16.77 15.66
C GLY A 160 -23.54 16.54 16.54
N TYR A 161 -22.46 15.96 16.00
CA TYR A 161 -21.18 15.83 16.72
C TYR A 161 -20.04 16.52 15.96
N ASP A 162 -19.26 17.32 16.69
CA ASP A 162 -18.00 17.86 16.17
C ASP A 162 -17.00 16.71 15.99
N ASP A 163 -16.66 16.41 14.74
CA ASP A 163 -15.54 15.56 14.40
C ASP A 163 -14.35 16.46 14.03
N TYR A 164 -13.17 16.11 14.52
CA TYR A 164 -11.92 16.70 14.10
C TYR A 164 -11.71 16.62 12.57
N ALA A 165 -12.45 15.77 11.85
CA ALA A 165 -12.64 15.82 10.40
C ALA A 165 -12.88 17.22 9.83
N GLN A 166 -13.67 18.05 10.51
CA GLN A 166 -14.10 19.36 10.04
C GLN A 166 -12.95 20.40 9.98
N ASN A 167 -11.86 20.18 10.73
CA ASN A 167 -10.71 21.09 10.78
C ASN A 167 -9.69 20.90 9.64
N TYR A 168 -10.03 20.15 8.60
CA TYR A 168 -9.09 19.72 7.57
C TYR A 168 -9.67 19.82 6.17
N ALA A 169 -8.76 19.96 5.20
CA ALA A 169 -9.08 19.83 3.78
C ALA A 169 -9.74 18.47 3.47
N PRO A 170 -10.65 18.43 2.49
CA PRO A 170 -11.28 17.19 2.04
C PRO A 170 -10.26 16.20 1.50
N VAL A 171 -10.58 14.91 1.62
CA VAL A 171 -9.75 13.80 1.15
C VAL A 171 -10.62 12.81 0.39
N GLU A 172 -10.09 12.26 -0.71
CA GLU A 172 -10.77 11.21 -1.48
C GLU A 172 -11.03 9.99 -0.59
N LEU A 173 -12.27 9.51 -0.56
CA LEU A 173 -12.62 8.27 0.13
C LEU A 173 -12.48 7.10 -0.81
N GLY A 174 -11.84 6.03 -0.32
CA GLY A 174 -11.57 4.89 -1.17
C GLY A 174 -10.43 4.03 -0.68
N PHE A 175 -10.03 3.10 -1.54
CA PHE A 175 -8.96 2.15 -1.29
C PHE A 175 -8.22 1.82 -2.59
N VAL A 176 -7.07 1.16 -2.45
CA VAL A 176 -6.31 0.66 -3.60
C VAL A 176 -6.78 -0.76 -3.94
N LYS A 177 -7.11 -0.98 -5.21
CA LYS A 177 -7.42 -2.31 -5.75
C LYS A 177 -6.21 -2.82 -6.52
N ILE A 178 -5.71 -3.99 -6.11
CA ILE A 178 -4.62 -4.70 -6.78
C ILE A 178 -5.25 -5.69 -7.77
N ILE A 179 -4.86 -5.59 -9.05
CA ILE A 179 -5.32 -6.47 -10.12
C ILE A 179 -4.18 -7.42 -10.50
N VAL A 180 -4.46 -8.71 -10.36
CA VAL A 180 -3.54 -9.80 -10.68
C VAL A 180 -4.18 -10.67 -11.74
N ASP A 181 -3.45 -10.96 -12.81
CA ASP A 181 -3.88 -11.87 -13.87
C ASP A 181 -2.74 -12.83 -14.22
N ASN A 182 -3.07 -14.11 -14.42
CA ASN A 182 -2.11 -15.17 -14.75
C ASN A 182 -0.85 -15.22 -13.85
N GLY A 183 -0.96 -14.78 -12.59
CA GLY A 183 0.16 -14.79 -11.65
C GLY A 183 0.98 -13.50 -11.62
N GLU A 184 0.68 -12.54 -12.48
CA GLU A 184 1.40 -11.27 -12.62
C GLU A 184 0.56 -10.08 -12.14
N ILE A 185 1.25 -9.04 -11.65
CA ILE A 185 0.61 -7.78 -11.25
C ILE A 185 0.36 -6.97 -12.52
N VAL A 186 -0.90 -6.91 -12.95
CA VAL A 186 -1.30 -6.14 -14.13
C VAL A 186 -1.39 -4.66 -13.80
N ASN A 187 -2.04 -4.32 -12.68
CA ASN A 187 -2.27 -2.92 -12.32
C ASN A 187 -2.60 -2.75 -10.83
N LEU A 188 -2.35 -1.54 -10.33
CA LEU A 188 -2.96 -1.01 -9.12
C LEU A 188 -3.84 0.18 -9.50
N GLU A 189 -5.10 0.18 -9.06
CA GLU A 189 -6.04 1.24 -9.35
C GLU A 189 -6.66 1.84 -8.08
N ARG A 190 -7.08 3.10 -8.19
CA ARG A 190 -7.85 3.77 -7.14
C ARG A 190 -9.30 3.36 -7.27
N PHE A 191 -9.89 2.85 -6.19
CA PHE A 191 -11.33 2.67 -6.06
C PHE A 191 -11.88 3.77 -5.17
N LEU A 192 -12.69 4.66 -5.74
CA LEU A 192 -13.30 5.79 -5.03
C LEU A 192 -14.74 5.44 -4.64
N ILE A 193 -15.18 5.92 -3.47
CA ILE A 193 -16.50 5.67 -2.87
C ILE A 193 -17.32 6.95 -2.84
#